data_AF-A0A2D5HP23-F1
#
_entry.id   AF-A0A2D5HP23-F1
#
_cell.length_a   1.000
_cell.length_b   1.000
_cell.length_c   1.000
_cell.angle_alpha   90.00
_cell.angle_beta   90.00
_cell.angle_gamma   90.00
#
_symmetry.space_group_name_H-M   'P 1'
#
loop_
_entity.id
_entity.type
_entity.pdbx_description
1 polymer ?
#
loop_
_entity_poly.entity_id
_entity_poly.type
_entity_poly.pdbx_seq_one_letter_code
_entity_poly.pdbx_strand_id
1 'polypeptide(L)'
;MSSFSYRIKSKEDKQVSIYVSFRPQNSKPVFSRTGFTIHPSMWSSAKKRAKPVSIELKNLNNKPTELDIFLGDRLNKDSNLGVDINNRWLKKERDKYL
;
A
#
# COMPACT_ATOMS: atom_id res chain seq x y z
N MET A 1 -15.42 -1.53 -4.47
CA MET A 1 -13.97 -1.81 -4.42
C MET A 1 -13.43 -1.37 -3.07
N SER A 2 -12.78 -2.27 -2.33
CA SER A 2 -12.06 -1.88 -1.12
C SER A 2 -10.94 -0.91 -1.49
N SER A 3 -10.94 0.29 -0.91
CA SER A 3 -9.91 1.29 -1.18
C SER A 3 -8.69 0.99 -0.32
N PHE A 4 -7.58 0.65 -0.97
CA PHE A 4 -6.28 0.60 -0.32
C PHE A 4 -5.77 2.02 -0.05
N SER A 5 -5.11 2.19 1.08
CA SER A 5 -4.61 3.46 1.57
C SER A 5 -3.12 3.33 1.89
N TYR A 6 -2.35 4.34 1.49
CA TYR A 6 -0.91 4.37 1.69
C TYR A 6 -0.50 5.42 2.71
N ARG A 7 0.55 5.13 3.47
CA ARG A 7 1.11 6.06 4.45
C ARG A 7 2.58 5.81 4.72
N ILE A 8 3.25 6.84 5.20
CA ILE A 8 4.51 6.74 5.94
C ILE A 8 4.22 6.88 7.43
N LYS A 9 5.10 6.34 8.29
CA LYS A 9 4.92 6.39 9.76
C LYS A 9 5.91 7.30 10.50
N SER A 10 7.05 7.60 9.89
CA SER A 10 8.08 8.46 10.48
C SER A 10 8.19 9.78 9.71
N LYS A 11 8.57 10.83 10.44
CA LYS A 11 8.88 12.18 9.92
C LYS A 11 10.37 12.50 10.03
N GLU A 12 11.19 11.51 10.36
CA GLU A 12 12.65 11.67 10.42
C GLU A 12 13.20 12.10 9.06
N ASP A 13 14.28 12.89 9.09
CA ASP A 13 14.96 13.39 7.90
C ASP A 13 15.82 12.29 7.23
N LYS A 14 15.15 11.22 6.80
CA LYS A 14 15.76 10.05 6.15
C LYS A 14 14.74 9.32 5.30
N GLN A 15 15.19 8.36 4.50
CA GLN A 15 14.29 7.46 3.76
C GLN A 15 13.45 6.62 4.74
N VAL A 16 12.12 6.68 4.60
CA VAL A 16 11.18 5.90 5.42
C VAL A 16 10.34 4.98 4.56
N SER A 17 9.88 3.86 5.12
CA SER A 17 9.07 2.91 4.38
C SER A 17 7.64 3.41 4.15
N ILE A 18 7.12 3.07 2.97
CA ILE A 18 5.71 3.21 2.62
C ILE A 18 4.97 1.95 3.09
N TYR A 19 3.78 2.14 3.64
CA TYR A 19 2.87 1.09 4.09
C TYR A 19 1.59 1.13 3.28
N VAL A 20 1.06 -0.04 2.93
CA VAL A 20 -0.28 -0.23 2.39
C VAL A 20 -1.21 -0.68 3.53
N SER A 21 -2.48 -0.28 3.47
CA SER A 21 -3.49 -0.64 4.46
C SER A 21 -4.89 -0.62 3.86
N PHE A 22 -5.78 -1.44 4.38
CA PHE A 22 -7.22 -1.37 4.09
C PHE A 22 -8.00 -1.98 5.25
N ARG A 23 -9.33 -1.82 5.24
CA ARG A 23 -10.22 -2.46 6.20
C ARG A 23 -11.06 -3.51 5.48
N PRO A 24 -10.84 -4.82 5.72
CA PRO A 24 -11.73 -5.86 5.25
C PRO A 24 -13.11 -5.71 5.94
N GLN A 25 -14.16 -6.23 5.31
CA GLN A 25 -15.51 -6.18 5.87
C GLN A 25 -15.54 -6.86 7.24
N ASN A 26 -16.23 -6.26 8.20
CA ASN A 26 -16.40 -6.76 9.57
C ASN A 26 -15.08 -7.06 10.32
N SER A 27 -13.96 -6.49 9.88
CA SER A 27 -12.63 -6.81 10.39
C SER A 27 -11.85 -5.58 10.85
N LYS A 28 -10.80 -5.82 11.65
CA LYS A 28 -9.85 -4.77 12.02
C LYS A 28 -9.03 -4.35 10.78
N PRO A 29 -8.60 -3.07 10.71
CA PRO A 29 -7.71 -2.63 9.64
C PRO A 29 -6.43 -3.47 9.58
N VAL A 30 -6.03 -3.83 8.36
CA VAL A 30 -4.80 -4.55 8.06
C VAL A 30 -3.79 -3.61 7.41
N PHE A 31 -2.51 -3.87 7.63
CA PHE A 31 -1.43 -3.07 7.05
C PHE A 31 -0.16 -3.88 6.86
N SER A 32 0.63 -3.50 5.85
CA SER A 32 1.91 -4.13 5.54
C SER A 32 2.90 -3.13 4.95
N ARG A 33 4.19 -3.38 5.14
CA ARG A 33 5.27 -2.59 4.52
C ARG A 33 5.40 -2.98 3.05
N THR A 34 5.49 -2.02 2.14
CA THR A 34 5.49 -2.28 0.69
C THR A 34 6.89 -2.50 0.08
N GLY A 35 7.96 -2.42 0.87
CA GLY A 35 9.34 -2.41 0.36
C GLY A 35 9.76 -1.08 -0.29
N PHE A 36 8.80 -0.23 -0.68
CA PHE A 36 9.08 1.10 -1.20
C PHE A 36 9.47 2.07 -0.08
N THR A 37 10.34 3.03 -0.42
CA THR A 37 10.77 4.09 0.49
C THR A 37 10.58 5.46 -0.12
N ILE A 38 10.41 6.47 0.73
CA ILE A 38 10.38 7.87 0.34
C ILE A 38 10.90 8.74 1.48
N HIS A 39 11.48 9.89 1.15
CA HIS A 39 11.76 10.92 2.12
C HIS A 39 10.44 11.60 2.58
N PRO A 40 10.21 11.83 3.90
CA PRO A 40 8.95 12.43 4.37
C PRO A 40 8.61 13.79 3.74
N SER A 41 9.61 14.63 3.44
CA SER A 41 9.39 15.92 2.78
C SER A 41 8.83 15.78 1.35
N MET A 42 9.05 14.64 0.70
CA MET A 42 8.56 14.31 -0.64
C MET A 42 7.22 13.57 -0.62
N TRP A 43 6.66 13.26 0.54
CA TRP A 43 5.36 12.61 0.67
C TRP A 43 4.22 13.63 0.80
N SER A 44 3.09 13.37 0.15
CA SER A 44 1.84 14.10 0.38
C SER A 44 0.90 13.24 1.21
N SER A 45 0.67 13.62 2.47
CA SER A 45 -0.29 12.92 3.34
C SER A 45 -1.73 13.01 2.83
N ALA A 46 -2.10 14.15 2.20
CA ALA A 46 -3.42 14.34 1.62
C ALA A 46 -3.64 13.42 0.41
N LYS A 47 -2.66 13.36 -0.51
CA LYS A 47 -2.75 12.50 -1.71
C LYS A 47 -2.38 11.04 -1.45
N LYS A 48 -1.77 10.74 -0.30
CA LYS A 48 -1.23 9.41 0.05
C LYS A 48 -0.29 8.86 -1.04
N ARG A 49 0.53 9.77 -1.59
CA ARG A 49 1.40 9.56 -2.75
C ARG A 49 2.63 10.45 -2.65
N ALA A 50 3.65 10.14 -3.45
CA ALA A 50 4.80 11.01 -3.63
C ALA A 50 4.39 12.32 -4.31
N LYS A 51 4.98 13.45 -3.88
CA LYS A 51 4.81 14.75 -4.54
C LYS A 51 5.43 14.66 -5.94
N PRO A 52 4.70 14.95 -7.03
CA PRO A 52 5.16 14.70 -8.40
C PRO A 52 6.12 15.80 -8.92
N VAL A 53 7.15 16.13 -8.13
CA VAL A 53 8.11 17.19 -8.42
C VAL A 53 9.32 16.73 -9.24
N SER A 54 9.54 15.41 -9.35
CA SER A 54 10.59 14.80 -10.17
C SER A 54 10.07 13.58 -10.92
N ILE A 55 10.81 13.14 -11.93
CA ILE A 55 10.48 11.94 -12.73
C ILE A 55 10.52 10.68 -11.85
N GLU A 56 11.48 10.58 -10.94
CA GLU A 56 11.61 9.46 -10.01
C GLU A 56 10.39 9.36 -9.09
N LEU A 57 9.87 10.49 -8.60
CA LEU A 57 8.68 10.51 -7.73
C LEU A 57 7.39 10.23 -8.52
N LYS A 58 7.32 10.64 -9.79
CA LYS A 58 6.23 10.24 -10.69
C LYS A 58 6.27 8.73 -10.94
N ASN A 59 7.43 8.17 -11.25
CA ASN A 59 7.62 6.73 -11.44
C ASN A 59 7.35 5.94 -10.15
N LEU A 60 7.70 6.49 -8.99
CA LEU A 60 7.36 5.89 -7.69
C LEU A 60 5.85 5.77 -7.52
N ASN A 61 5.04 6.72 -8.00
CA ASN A 61 3.58 6.65 -7.89
C ASN A 61 2.94 5.56 -8.76
N ASN A 62 3.64 5.04 -9.77
CA ASN A 62 3.15 3.89 -10.54
C ASN A 62 3.14 2.62 -9.67
N LYS A 63 4.13 2.43 -8.79
CA LYS A 63 4.25 1.21 -7.97
C LYS A 63 3.08 1.00 -7.00
N PRO A 64 2.62 1.99 -6.20
CA PRO A 64 1.37 1.87 -5.44
C PRO A 64 0.13 1.62 -6.30
N THR A 65 0.06 2.19 -7.51
CA THR A 65 -1.08 1.99 -8.41
C THR A 65 -1.12 0.55 -8.94
N GLU A 66 0.00 0.00 -9.35
CA GLU A 66 0.11 -1.40 -9.78
C GLU A 66 -0.19 -2.36 -8.62
N LEU A 67 0.31 -2.06 -7.42
CA LEU A 67 0.01 -2.83 -6.21
C LEU A 67 -1.49 -2.78 -5.84
N ASP A 68 -2.15 -1.63 -6.05
CA ASP A 68 -3.59 -1.48 -5.83
C ASP A 68 -4.40 -2.39 -6.76
N ILE A 69 -4.04 -2.45 -8.03
CA ILE A 69 -4.69 -3.32 -9.02
C ILE A 69 -4.49 -4.79 -8.61
N PHE A 70 -3.24 -5.20 -8.37
CA PHE A 70 -2.91 -6.56 -7.99
C PHE A 70 -3.65 -7.01 -6.72
N LEU A 71 -3.61 -6.21 -5.66
CA LEU A 71 -4.27 -6.55 -4.40
C LEU A 71 -5.80 -6.52 -4.53
N GLY A 72 -6.35 -5.65 -5.37
CA GLY A 72 -7.79 -5.59 -5.68
C GLY A 72 -8.29 -6.89 -6.31
N ASP A 73 -7.57 -7.40 -7.31
CA ASP A 73 -7.91 -8.65 -7.98
C ASP A 73 -7.82 -9.85 -7.03
N ARG A 74 -6.75 -9.92 -6.22
CA ARG A 74 -6.59 -10.97 -5.21
C ARG A 74 -7.66 -10.91 -4.13
N LEU A 75 -7.98 -9.71 -3.65
CA LEU A 75 -9.00 -9.51 -2.63
C LEU A 75 -10.37 -10.00 -3.13
N ASN A 76 -10.75 -9.61 -4.35
CA ASN A 76 -12.02 -10.04 -4.93
C ASN A 76 -12.08 -11.56 -5.10
N LYS A 77 -11.01 -12.17 -5.62
CA LYS A 77 -10.91 -13.62 -5.80
C LYS A 77 -11.02 -14.37 -4.47
N ASP A 78 -10.17 -14.02 -3.51
CA ASP A 78 -10.03 -14.76 -2.26
C ASP A 78 -11.23 -14.55 -1.33
N SER A 79 -11.85 -13.36 -1.36
CA SER A 79 -13.10 -13.10 -0.62
C SER A 79 -14.24 -13.98 -1.12
N ASN A 80 -14.36 -14.19 -2.44
CA ASN A 80 -15.37 -15.08 -3.03
C ASN A 80 -15.12 -16.56 -2.69
N LEU A 81 -13.90 -16.93 -2.32
CA LEU A 81 -13.52 -18.27 -1.88
C LEU A 81 -13.64 -18.46 -0.36
N GLY A 82 -14.10 -17.44 0.38
CA GLY A 82 -14.23 -17.49 1.84
C GLY A 82 -12.89 -17.46 2.60
N VAL A 83 -11.81 -16.98 1.96
CA VAL A 83 -10.50 -16.85 2.61
C VAL A 83 -10.54 -15.73 3.65
N ASP A 84 -9.95 -15.98 4.82
CA ASP A 84 -9.83 -14.97 5.87
C ASP A 84 -8.85 -13.85 5.48
N ILE A 85 -9.39 -12.65 5.30
CA ILE A 85 -8.65 -11.46 4.87
C ILE A 85 -8.08 -10.73 6.09
N ASN A 86 -6.84 -11.07 6.45
CA ASN A 86 -6.14 -10.52 7.60
C ASN A 86 -4.71 -10.02 7.25
N ASN A 87 -3.92 -9.61 8.26
CA ASN A 87 -2.54 -9.16 8.02
C ASN A 87 -1.65 -10.23 7.39
N ARG A 88 -1.87 -11.52 7.70
CA ARG A 88 -1.12 -12.63 7.11
C ARG A 88 -1.44 -12.76 5.62
N TRP A 89 -2.72 -12.63 5.25
CA TRP A 89 -3.15 -12.58 3.86
C TRP A 89 -2.49 -11.42 3.12
N LEU A 90 -2.58 -10.20 3.65
CA LEU A 90 -2.00 -9.01 3.01
C LEU A 90 -0.47 -9.14 2.87
N LYS A 91 0.20 -9.66 3.91
CA LYS A 91 1.65 -9.89 3.89
C LYS A 91 2.03 -10.87 2.76
N LYS A 92 1.33 -12.00 2.67
CA LYS A 92 1.54 -13.06 1.69
C LYS A 92 1.30 -12.57 0.26
N GLU A 93 0.17 -11.92 -0.01
CA GLU A 93 -0.13 -11.47 -1.37
C GLU A 93 0.84 -10.37 -1.81
N ARG A 94 1.19 -9.43 -0.94
CA ARG A 94 2.24 -8.44 -1.24
C ARG A 94 3.61 -9.10 -1.50
N ASP A 95 3.99 -10.14 -0.77
CA ASP A 95 5.25 -10.87 -1.02
C ASP A 95 5.26 -11.64 -2.35
N LYS A 96 4.10 -11.93 -2.95
CA LYS A 96 4.04 -12.51 -4.30
C LYS A 96 4.19 -11.47 -5.41
N TYR A 97 3.95 -10.20 -5.10
CA TYR A 97 4.04 -9.10 -6.04
C TYR A 97 5.48 -8.56 -6.16
N LEU A 98 6.20 -8.52 -5.03
CA LEU A 98 7.56 -7.96 -4.92
C LEU A 98 8.63 -9.04 -5.11
#